data_AF-A0AAN4YI69-F1
#
_entry.id   AF-A0AAN4YI69-F1
#
_cell.length_a   1.000
_cell.length_b   1.000
_cell.length_c   1.000
_cell.angle_alpha   90.00
_cell.angle_beta   90.00
_cell.angle_gamma   90.00
#
_symmetry.space_group_name_H-M   'P 1'
#
loop_
_entity.id
_entity.type
_entity.pdbx_description
1 polymer ?
#
loop_
_entity_poly.entity_id
_entity_poly.type
_entity_poly.pdbx_seq_one_letter_code
_entity_poly.pdbx_strand_id
1 'polypeptide(L)'
;MDFLKSAVASAIAKGSSFPYSLGDRVDISDSIWTLHNATKRTWANDQQTYASLVPDAARYTPPEVVKGGWDTIKRHPLTAVDAYGLGILIYEVFNGGFMGGDQVGKTTNIPPTMQASYKRLCTANPKLRLSPGHFVEQGKKHGGFFQTPLIRLTDDIESLGLKNDAEREEFINELDGLTEDFPEEFFKMKVLPELLKSVEFGGGGPKVLGAIIKIGSKLSSEEFNSRLTPVIVRLFANPDRALRVCLLDNLPLMIDNLPQKIVNDKIFPQMVRCAIESSFSPVTNNCFHPDIWVH
;
A
#
# COMPACT_ATOMS: atom_id res chain seq x y z
N MET A 1 -11.41 52.55 -9.62
CA MET A 1 -11.67 51.20 -10.18
C MET A 1 -10.76 50.89 -11.38
N ASP A 2 -9.84 51.78 -11.74
CA ASP A 2 -9.07 51.70 -12.99
C ASP A 2 -7.75 50.91 -12.86
N PHE A 3 -7.27 50.71 -11.63
CA PHE A 3 -6.08 49.90 -11.34
C PHE A 3 -6.28 48.41 -11.67
N LEU A 4 -7.48 47.87 -11.43
CA LEU A 4 -7.78 46.45 -11.69
C LEU A 4 -7.94 46.14 -13.18
N LYS A 5 -8.50 47.07 -13.96
CA LYS A 5 -8.57 46.96 -15.43
C LYS A 5 -7.18 46.99 -16.06
N SER A 6 -6.28 47.81 -15.52
CA SER A 6 -4.89 47.92 -16.00
C SER A 6 -4.04 46.69 -15.65
N ALA A 7 -4.28 46.04 -14.51
CA ALA A 7 -3.54 44.84 -14.11
C ALA A 7 -3.88 43.62 -14.99
N VAL A 8 -5.15 43.47 -15.37
CA VAL A 8 -5.61 42.39 -16.26
C VAL A 8 -5.12 42.61 -17.69
N ALA A 9 -5.16 43.85 -18.19
CA ALA A 9 -4.58 44.18 -19.50
C ALA A 9 -3.06 43.95 -19.55
N SER A 10 -2.35 44.23 -18.46
CA SER A 10 -0.90 43.97 -18.37
C SER A 10 -0.53 42.49 -18.24
N ALA A 11 -1.44 41.64 -17.73
CA ALA A 11 -1.25 40.18 -17.68
C ALA A 11 -1.48 39.50 -19.03
N ILE A 12 -2.27 40.13 -19.91
CA ILE A 12 -2.51 39.64 -21.29
C ILE A 12 -1.35 40.06 -22.22
N ALA A 13 -0.74 41.24 -22.00
CA ALA A 13 0.38 41.74 -22.80
C ALA A 13 1.73 41.04 -22.51
N LYS A 14 1.91 40.44 -21.33
CA LYS A 14 3.02 39.53 -21.04
C LYS A 14 2.56 38.11 -21.34
N GLY A 15 2.94 37.60 -22.52
CA GLY A 15 2.57 36.28 -23.03
C GLY A 15 2.31 35.25 -21.94
N SER A 16 1.05 34.92 -21.76
CA SER A 16 0.59 33.98 -20.74
C SER A 16 1.34 32.66 -20.90
N SER A 17 1.91 32.14 -19.81
CA SER A 17 2.55 30.81 -19.71
C SER A 17 1.59 29.64 -19.99
N PHE A 18 0.36 29.92 -20.41
CA PHE A 18 -0.68 28.95 -20.64
C PHE A 18 -0.68 28.49 -22.11
N PRO A 19 -0.97 27.21 -22.40
CA PRO A 19 -0.89 26.61 -23.73
C PRO A 19 -2.09 26.97 -24.65
N TYR A 20 -2.81 28.03 -24.29
CA TYR A 20 -3.95 28.56 -25.00
C TYR A 20 -3.67 30.01 -25.36
N SER A 21 -3.93 30.36 -26.61
CA SER A 21 -4.01 31.77 -27.00
C SER A 21 -5.44 32.23 -26.76
N LEU A 22 -5.62 33.18 -25.83
CA LEU A 22 -6.90 33.83 -25.61
C LEU A 22 -7.19 34.77 -26.77
N GLY A 23 -8.28 34.51 -27.48
CA GLY A 23 -8.84 35.34 -28.52
C GLY A 23 -9.98 36.21 -27.99
N ASP A 24 -10.90 36.54 -28.89
CA ASP A 24 -11.95 37.53 -28.63
C ASP A 24 -12.89 37.14 -27.49
N ARG A 25 -13.36 38.17 -26.77
CA ARG A 25 -14.39 38.03 -25.74
C ARG A 25 -15.69 37.58 -26.40
N VAL A 26 -16.33 36.56 -25.82
CA VAL A 26 -17.67 36.12 -26.20
C VAL A 26 -18.64 36.79 -25.25
N ASP A 27 -19.49 37.67 -25.79
CA ASP A 27 -20.51 38.34 -24.99
C ASP A 27 -21.59 37.34 -24.57
N ILE A 28 -21.52 36.95 -23.30
CA ILE A 28 -22.58 36.24 -22.60
C ILE A 28 -23.23 37.27 -21.68
N SER A 29 -24.57 37.27 -21.64
CA SER A 29 -25.42 38.13 -20.80
C SER A 29 -24.85 38.37 -19.40
N ASP A 30 -25.16 39.53 -18.79
CA ASP A 30 -24.81 39.98 -17.43
C ASP A 30 -24.29 38.91 -16.47
N SER A 31 -23.05 38.49 -16.71
CA SER A 31 -22.32 37.51 -15.92
C SER A 31 -21.10 38.19 -15.35
N ILE A 32 -20.81 37.91 -14.08
CA ILE A 32 -19.57 38.33 -13.44
C ILE A 32 -18.34 37.64 -14.07
N TRP A 33 -18.57 36.60 -14.89
CA TRP A 33 -17.54 35.88 -15.63
C TRP A 33 -17.49 36.34 -17.08
N THR A 34 -16.27 36.58 -17.58
CA THR A 34 -16.04 36.92 -18.98
C THR A 34 -15.59 35.67 -19.73
N LEU A 35 -16.34 35.26 -20.76
CA LEU A 35 -15.93 34.16 -21.64
C LEU A 35 -15.04 34.69 -22.77
N HIS A 36 -13.99 33.95 -23.09
CA HIS A 36 -13.12 34.22 -24.25
C HIS A 36 -13.06 32.99 -25.14
N ASN A 37 -13.01 33.20 -26.45
CA ASN A 37 -12.59 32.15 -27.38
C ASN A 37 -11.11 31.84 -27.11
N ALA A 38 -10.73 30.57 -27.11
CA ALA A 38 -9.34 30.17 -26.91
C ALA A 38 -8.93 29.13 -27.95
N THR A 39 -7.78 29.36 -28.59
CA THR A 39 -7.19 28.38 -29.52
C THR A 39 -6.10 27.62 -28.78
N LYS A 40 -6.23 26.28 -28.74
CA LYS A 40 -5.20 25.41 -28.18
C LYS A 40 -3.96 25.45 -29.08
N ARG A 41 -2.81 25.83 -28.51
CA ARG A 41 -1.53 25.76 -29.23
C ARG A 41 -1.17 24.27 -29.41
N THR A 42 -0.81 23.87 -30.62
CA THR A 42 -0.78 22.46 -31.05
C THR A 42 0.06 21.54 -30.16
N TRP A 43 -0.41 20.29 -30.01
CA TRP A 43 0.11 19.24 -29.12
C TRP A 43 1.59 18.84 -29.30
N ALA A 44 2.28 19.27 -30.37
CA ALA A 44 3.67 18.91 -30.61
C ALA A 44 4.65 19.46 -29.54
N ASN A 45 4.23 20.52 -28.83
CA ASN A 45 5.00 21.15 -27.75
C ASN A 45 4.36 20.93 -26.36
N ASP A 46 3.18 20.29 -26.26
CA ASP A 46 2.40 20.21 -25.01
C ASP A 46 3.05 19.30 -23.96
N GLN A 47 3.86 18.31 -24.33
CA GLN A 47 4.58 17.50 -23.34
C GLN A 47 5.71 18.27 -22.64
N GLN A 48 6.14 19.41 -23.19
CA GLN A 48 7.34 20.14 -22.75
C GLN A 48 7.07 21.22 -21.69
N THR A 49 5.82 21.67 -21.53
CA THR A 49 5.54 22.87 -20.73
C THR A 49 5.01 22.55 -19.33
N TYR A 50 4.27 21.46 -19.13
CA TYR A 50 3.63 21.21 -17.82
C TYR A 50 4.60 20.73 -16.73
N ALA A 51 5.68 20.03 -17.08
CA ALA A 51 6.64 19.52 -16.10
C ALA A 51 7.38 20.64 -15.34
N SER A 52 7.56 21.80 -15.98
CA SER A 52 8.22 22.97 -15.38
C SER A 52 7.28 23.89 -14.57
N LEU A 53 5.97 23.61 -14.56
CA LEU A 53 4.97 24.44 -13.86
C LEU A 53 4.75 24.01 -12.42
N VAL A 54 5.28 22.85 -12.02
CA VAL A 54 5.20 22.37 -10.64
C VAL A 54 6.23 23.13 -9.78
N PRO A 55 5.84 23.68 -8.62
CA PRO A 55 6.78 24.25 -7.67
C PRO A 55 7.94 23.28 -7.40
N ASP A 56 9.16 23.81 -7.40
CA ASP A 56 10.40 23.05 -7.25
C ASP A 56 10.71 21.99 -8.33
N ALA A 57 10.04 21.99 -9.48
CA ALA A 57 10.35 21.05 -10.57
C ALA A 57 11.85 21.03 -10.94
N ALA A 58 12.52 22.18 -10.82
CA ALA A 58 13.94 22.33 -11.08
C ALA A 58 14.83 21.42 -10.21
N ARG A 59 14.46 21.13 -8.95
CA ARG A 59 15.28 20.27 -8.07
C ARG A 59 15.27 18.81 -8.53
N TYR A 60 14.13 18.36 -9.07
CA TYR A 60 13.92 16.99 -9.54
C TYR A 60 14.31 16.78 -11.02
N THR A 61 14.69 17.85 -11.71
CA THR A 61 14.97 17.80 -13.15
C THR A 61 16.34 17.17 -13.43
N PRO A 62 16.44 16.18 -14.34
CA PRO A 62 17.72 15.59 -14.72
C PRO A 62 18.71 16.60 -15.32
N PRO A 63 20.03 16.41 -15.13
CA PRO A 63 21.04 17.39 -15.53
C PRO A 63 21.05 17.70 -17.05
N GLU A 64 20.71 16.73 -17.89
CA GLU A 64 20.60 16.93 -19.33
C GLU A 64 19.42 17.83 -19.73
N VAL A 65 18.32 17.77 -18.98
CA VAL A 65 17.13 18.62 -19.20
C VAL A 65 17.37 20.03 -18.67
N VAL A 66 18.07 20.16 -17.53
CA VAL A 66 18.49 21.48 -17.00
C VAL A 66 19.41 22.19 -17.99
N LYS A 67 20.32 21.48 -18.65
CA LYS A 67 21.31 22.06 -19.57
C LYS A 67 20.76 22.31 -20.98
N GLY A 68 19.98 21.38 -21.52
CA GLY A 68 19.58 21.35 -22.93
C GLY A 68 18.08 21.45 -23.17
N GLY A 69 17.28 21.67 -22.12
CA GLY A 69 15.82 21.68 -22.19
C GLY A 69 15.21 20.30 -22.47
N TRP A 70 13.88 20.26 -22.46
CA TRP A 70 13.11 19.02 -22.65
C TRP A 70 13.24 18.42 -24.06
N ASP A 71 13.65 19.20 -25.08
CA ASP A 71 13.92 18.68 -26.43
C ASP A 71 15.07 17.67 -26.48
N THR A 72 15.98 17.72 -25.51
CA THR A 72 17.13 16.82 -25.42
C THR A 72 16.71 15.37 -25.20
N ILE A 73 15.54 15.12 -24.60
CA ILE A 73 15.00 13.77 -24.33
C ILE A 73 14.78 12.99 -25.63
N LYS A 74 14.37 13.66 -26.72
CA LYS A 74 14.12 13.02 -28.04
C LYS A 74 15.37 12.34 -28.61
N ARG A 75 16.57 12.69 -28.13
CA ARG A 75 17.88 12.18 -28.59
C ARG A 75 18.48 11.13 -27.65
N HIS A 76 17.80 10.80 -26.55
CA HIS A 76 18.27 9.91 -25.50
C HIS A 76 17.27 8.77 -25.26
N PRO A 77 17.66 7.71 -24.52
CA PRO A 77 16.72 6.67 -24.12
C PRO A 77 15.53 7.26 -23.37
N LEU A 78 14.31 6.85 -23.73
CA LEU A 78 13.07 7.35 -23.12
C LEU A 78 13.06 7.16 -21.59
N THR A 79 13.63 6.05 -21.12
CA THR A 79 13.69 5.69 -19.69
C THR A 79 14.70 6.52 -18.90
N ALA A 80 15.52 7.36 -19.53
CA ALA A 80 16.61 8.05 -18.85
C ALA A 80 16.09 9.05 -17.79
N VAL A 81 15.00 9.77 -18.09
CA VAL A 81 14.37 10.70 -17.15
C VAL A 81 13.80 9.95 -15.96
N ASP A 82 13.06 8.86 -16.22
CA ASP A 82 12.47 8.02 -15.18
C ASP A 82 13.53 7.36 -14.29
N ALA A 83 14.65 6.93 -14.87
CA ALA A 83 15.78 6.37 -14.12
C ALA A 83 16.38 7.36 -13.12
N TYR A 84 16.48 8.64 -13.51
CA TYR A 84 16.96 9.69 -12.63
C TYR A 84 15.96 9.98 -11.51
N GLY A 85 14.66 10.06 -11.86
CA GLY A 85 13.58 10.22 -10.88
C GLY A 85 13.53 9.06 -9.86
N LEU A 86 13.71 7.82 -10.33
CA LEU A 86 13.83 6.65 -9.45
C LEU A 86 15.05 6.76 -8.51
N GLY A 87 16.18 7.27 -9.01
CA GLY A 87 17.35 7.55 -8.19
C GLY A 87 17.04 8.54 -7.06
N ILE A 88 16.33 9.63 -7.36
CA ILE A 88 15.91 10.61 -6.34
C ILE A 88 14.98 9.96 -5.32
N LEU A 89 13.98 9.20 -5.77
CA LEU A 89 13.05 8.50 -4.89
C LEU A 89 13.77 7.55 -3.93
N ILE A 90 14.73 6.76 -4.43
CA ILE A 90 15.53 5.86 -3.58
C ILE A 90 16.28 6.67 -2.51
N TYR A 91 16.91 7.78 -2.89
CA TYR A 91 17.62 8.63 -1.93
C TYR A 91 16.67 9.19 -0.86
N GLU A 92 15.51 9.71 -1.25
CA GLU A 92 14.48 10.24 -0.35
C GLU A 92 13.99 9.18 0.64
N VAL A 93 13.71 7.95 0.17
CA VAL A 93 13.24 6.86 1.05
C VAL A 93 14.24 6.55 2.16
N PHE A 94 15.55 6.58 1.86
CA PHE A 94 16.59 6.28 2.86
C PHE A 94 17.08 7.48 3.67
N ASN A 95 16.81 8.72 3.24
CA ASN A 95 17.34 9.94 3.87
C ASN A 95 16.26 10.94 4.31
N GLY A 96 14.99 10.67 4.04
CA GLY A 96 13.81 11.43 4.47
C GLY A 96 13.49 12.68 3.63
N GLY A 97 14.46 13.26 2.92
CA GLY A 97 14.21 14.45 2.11
C GLY A 97 15.28 14.73 1.05
N PHE A 98 14.90 15.56 0.07
CA PHE A 98 15.74 15.92 -1.07
C PHE A 98 15.79 17.43 -1.28
N MET A 99 17.00 17.97 -1.23
CA MET A 99 17.31 19.39 -1.34
C MET A 99 17.81 19.77 -2.74
N GLY A 100 18.36 18.82 -3.50
CA GLY A 100 18.82 19.11 -4.86
C GLY A 100 19.71 18.05 -5.52
N GLY A 101 20.02 18.31 -6.78
CA GLY A 101 20.75 17.37 -7.66
C GLY A 101 22.16 16.97 -7.19
N ASP A 102 22.78 17.72 -6.27
CA ASP A 102 24.08 17.39 -5.68
C ASP A 102 24.02 16.18 -4.72
N GLN A 103 22.82 15.86 -4.21
CA GLN A 103 22.60 14.69 -3.35
C GLN A 103 22.42 13.41 -4.16
N VAL A 104 22.02 13.52 -5.43
CA VAL A 104 21.81 12.37 -6.31
C VAL A 104 23.14 11.66 -6.57
N GLY A 105 23.19 10.35 -6.32
CA GLY A 105 24.40 9.54 -6.41
C GLY A 105 25.20 9.45 -5.10
N LYS A 106 24.87 10.22 -4.06
CA LYS A 106 25.37 9.98 -2.69
C LYS A 106 24.71 8.70 -2.14
N THR A 107 25.50 7.87 -1.47
CA THR A 107 25.07 6.56 -0.95
C THR A 107 24.84 6.54 0.56
N THR A 108 24.66 7.70 1.18
CA THR A 108 24.33 7.81 2.62
C THR A 108 23.05 7.03 2.91
N ASN A 109 23.09 6.15 3.92
CA ASN A 109 21.99 5.28 4.36
C ASN A 109 21.44 4.27 3.33
N ILE A 110 21.99 4.22 2.12
CA ILE A 110 21.59 3.25 1.09
C ILE A 110 22.30 1.91 1.34
N PRO A 111 21.57 0.77 1.38
CA PRO A 111 22.15 -0.55 1.61
C PRO A 111 23.31 -0.87 0.66
N PRO A 112 24.45 -1.41 1.13
CA PRO A 112 25.64 -1.70 0.30
C PRO A 112 25.33 -2.52 -0.95
N THR A 113 24.39 -3.46 -0.86
CA THR A 113 23.93 -4.32 -1.95
C THR A 113 23.25 -3.55 -3.09
N MET A 114 22.67 -2.38 -2.81
CA MET A 114 21.97 -1.54 -3.78
C MET A 114 22.85 -0.42 -4.35
N GLN A 115 23.94 -0.04 -3.67
CA GLN A 115 24.74 1.15 -4.00
C GLN A 115 25.28 1.15 -5.42
N ALA A 116 25.74 0.00 -5.94
CA ALA A 116 26.28 -0.11 -7.29
C ALA A 116 25.21 0.18 -8.36
N SER A 117 24.04 -0.43 -8.23
CA SER A 117 22.90 -0.23 -9.15
C SER A 117 22.33 1.18 -9.04
N TYR A 118 22.24 1.71 -7.81
CA TYR A 118 21.81 3.08 -7.55
C TYR A 118 22.72 4.14 -8.19
N LYS A 119 24.05 4.01 -8.08
CA LYS A 119 24.99 4.93 -8.74
C LYS A 119 24.82 4.94 -10.26
N ARG A 120 24.48 3.80 -10.86
CA ARG A 120 24.21 3.69 -12.30
C ARG A 120 22.88 4.33 -12.70
N LEU A 121 21.85 4.35 -11.84
CA LEU A 121 20.64 5.15 -12.05
C LEU A 121 20.92 6.66 -12.00
N CYS A 122 21.85 7.07 -11.14
CA CYS A 122 22.20 8.48 -10.91
C CYS A 122 23.23 9.04 -11.90
N THR A 123 23.64 8.28 -12.91
CA THR A 123 24.70 8.68 -13.84
C THR A 123 24.27 9.89 -14.67
N ALA A 124 25.13 10.91 -14.74
CA ALA A 124 24.82 12.16 -15.44
C ALA A 124 24.67 11.97 -16.96
N ASN A 125 25.34 10.97 -17.55
CA ASN A 125 25.20 10.64 -18.97
C ASN A 125 23.95 9.77 -19.20
N PRO A 126 22.92 10.28 -19.94
CA PRO A 126 21.67 9.56 -20.14
C PRO A 126 21.84 8.22 -20.89
N LYS A 127 22.86 8.09 -21.75
CA LYS A 127 23.11 6.87 -22.52
C LYS A 127 23.70 5.74 -21.68
N LEU A 128 24.39 6.06 -20.60
CA LEU A 128 25.02 5.09 -19.69
C LEU A 128 24.15 4.81 -18.45
N ARG A 129 23.06 5.57 -18.28
CA ARG A 129 22.16 5.46 -17.15
C ARG A 129 21.41 4.13 -17.19
N LEU A 130 21.38 3.42 -16.06
CA LEU A 130 20.65 2.16 -15.93
C LEU A 130 19.14 2.42 -16.12
N SER A 131 18.43 1.52 -16.80
CA SER A 131 16.96 1.63 -16.92
C SER A 131 16.27 1.21 -15.61
N PRO A 132 15.09 1.76 -15.28
CA PRO A 132 14.31 1.33 -14.11
C PRO A 132 14.01 -0.18 -14.14
N GLY A 133 13.67 -0.71 -15.31
CA GLY A 133 13.43 -2.15 -15.49
C GLY A 133 14.64 -3.01 -15.12
N HIS A 134 15.83 -2.66 -15.63
CA HIS A 134 17.05 -3.39 -15.28
C HIS A 134 17.46 -3.22 -13.82
N PHE A 135 17.13 -2.09 -13.18
CA PHE A 135 17.34 -1.93 -11.74
C PHE A 135 16.49 -2.91 -10.94
N VAL A 136 15.20 -3.05 -11.29
CA VAL A 136 14.29 -4.00 -10.65
C VAL A 136 14.74 -5.44 -10.88
N GLU A 137 15.13 -5.79 -12.11
CA GLU A 137 15.68 -7.12 -12.43
C GLU A 137 16.91 -7.45 -11.58
N GLN A 138 17.82 -6.50 -11.39
CA GLN A 138 19.00 -6.70 -10.52
C GLN A 138 18.61 -6.90 -9.07
N GLY A 139 17.61 -6.17 -8.57
CA GLY A 139 17.12 -6.33 -7.20
C GLY A 139 16.43 -7.67 -6.97
N LYS A 140 15.77 -8.24 -7.99
CA LYS A 140 15.06 -9.54 -7.91
C LYS A 140 15.97 -10.76 -8.07
N LYS A 141 17.21 -10.61 -8.55
CA LYS A 141 18.17 -11.71 -8.66
C LYS A 141 18.47 -12.34 -7.29
N HIS A 142 18.92 -13.58 -7.30
CA HIS A 142 19.37 -14.28 -6.09
C HIS A 142 20.43 -13.47 -5.34
N GLY A 143 20.21 -13.20 -4.05
CA GLY A 143 21.05 -12.32 -3.23
C GLY A 143 20.90 -10.82 -3.53
N GLY A 144 19.87 -10.43 -4.29
CA GLY A 144 19.57 -9.05 -4.64
C GLY A 144 18.87 -8.29 -3.50
N PHE A 145 18.83 -6.96 -3.63
CA PHE A 145 18.32 -6.07 -2.59
C PHE A 145 16.80 -6.01 -2.46
N PHE A 146 16.05 -6.71 -3.32
CA PHE A 146 14.60 -6.92 -3.16
C PHE A 146 14.24 -8.31 -2.65
N GLN A 147 15.23 -9.10 -2.23
CA GLN A 147 14.99 -10.38 -1.54
C GLN A 147 14.92 -10.15 -0.03
N THR A 148 13.81 -9.58 0.44
CA THR A 148 13.54 -9.41 1.87
C THR A 148 12.43 -10.36 2.32
N PRO A 149 12.40 -10.77 3.60
CA PRO A 149 11.30 -11.59 4.13
C PRO A 149 9.93 -10.95 3.89
N LEU A 150 9.82 -9.62 4.01
CA LEU A 150 8.58 -8.88 3.77
C LEU A 150 8.09 -9.01 2.32
N ILE A 151 8.98 -8.82 1.33
CA ILE A 151 8.61 -8.93 -0.09
C ILE A 151 8.20 -10.37 -0.39
N ARG A 152 8.98 -11.35 0.08
CA ARG A 152 8.66 -12.77 -0.11
C ARG A 152 7.29 -13.13 0.47
N LEU A 153 7.02 -12.76 1.72
CA LEU A 153 5.72 -13.01 2.36
C LEU A 153 4.57 -12.30 1.65
N THR A 154 4.81 -11.10 1.11
CA THR A 154 3.80 -10.35 0.36
C THR A 154 3.44 -11.04 -0.96
N ASP A 155 4.41 -11.62 -1.66
CA ASP A 155 4.15 -12.39 -2.87
C ASP A 155 3.48 -13.74 -2.53
N ASP A 156 3.95 -14.39 -1.46
CA ASP A 156 3.45 -15.69 -1.01
C ASP A 156 2.01 -15.66 -0.53
N ILE A 157 1.57 -14.57 0.09
CA ILE A 157 0.21 -14.47 0.63
C ILE A 157 -0.86 -14.37 -0.44
N GLU A 158 -0.54 -13.78 -1.60
CA GLU A 158 -1.48 -13.69 -2.72
C GLU A 158 -1.83 -15.08 -3.29
N SER A 159 -0.94 -16.06 -3.09
CA SER A 159 -1.12 -17.44 -3.52
C SER A 159 -1.54 -18.39 -2.40
N LEU A 160 -1.87 -17.89 -1.19
CA LEU A 160 -2.20 -18.72 -0.02
C LEU A 160 -3.36 -19.70 -0.27
N GLY A 161 -4.35 -19.29 -1.07
CA GLY A 161 -5.48 -20.15 -1.45
C GLY A 161 -5.10 -21.33 -2.36
N LEU A 162 -3.97 -21.25 -3.06
CA LEU A 162 -3.46 -22.30 -3.95
C LEU A 162 -2.46 -23.24 -3.26
N LYS A 163 -1.94 -22.85 -2.10
CA LYS A 163 -0.99 -23.63 -1.31
C LYS A 163 -1.65 -24.87 -0.69
N ASN A 164 -0.87 -25.93 -0.52
CA ASN A 164 -1.31 -27.11 0.24
C ASN A 164 -1.28 -26.84 1.75
N ASP A 165 -1.78 -27.78 2.56
CA ASP A 165 -1.87 -27.60 4.01
C ASP A 165 -0.51 -27.46 4.69
N ALA A 166 0.51 -28.17 4.23
CA ALA A 166 1.86 -28.10 4.78
C ALA A 166 2.55 -26.75 4.46
N GLU A 167 2.45 -26.29 3.21
CA GLU A 167 2.97 -24.99 2.77
C GLU A 167 2.25 -23.83 3.48
N ARG A 168 0.95 -23.97 3.70
CA ARG A 168 0.17 -23.00 4.48
C ARG A 168 0.64 -22.98 5.93
N GLU A 169 0.86 -24.15 6.53
CA GLU A 169 1.37 -24.23 7.89
C GLU A 169 2.76 -23.59 8.05
N GLU A 170 3.66 -23.83 7.10
CA GLU A 170 4.99 -23.21 7.05
C GLU A 170 4.88 -21.69 6.92
N PHE A 171 4.04 -21.20 6.01
CA PHE A 171 3.79 -19.76 5.85
C PHE A 171 3.33 -19.10 7.15
N ILE A 172 2.42 -19.73 7.90
CA ILE A 172 1.94 -19.17 9.17
C ILE A 172 3.03 -19.17 10.24
N ASN A 173 3.89 -20.20 10.29
CA ASN A 173 5.05 -20.22 11.21
C ASN A 173 6.00 -19.05 10.92
N GLU A 174 6.29 -18.80 9.65
CA GLU A 174 7.15 -17.68 9.24
C GLU A 174 6.51 -16.33 9.58
N LEU A 175 5.20 -16.20 9.33
CA LEU A 175 4.44 -15.00 9.65
C LEU A 175 4.49 -14.71 11.16
N ASP A 176 4.34 -15.73 12.01
CA ASP A 176 4.38 -15.58 13.47
C ASP A 176 5.74 -15.09 13.97
N GLY A 177 6.83 -15.58 13.38
CA GLY A 177 8.20 -15.18 13.73
C GLY A 177 8.56 -13.74 13.35
N LEU A 178 7.77 -13.11 12.48
CA LEU A 178 8.08 -11.80 11.89
C LEU A 178 7.09 -10.70 12.32
N THR A 179 6.24 -10.98 13.32
CA THR A 179 5.14 -10.08 13.73
C THR A 179 5.55 -8.72 14.34
N GLU A 180 6.80 -8.54 14.77
CA GLU A 180 7.29 -7.28 15.37
C GLU A 180 8.03 -6.37 14.38
N ASP A 181 8.62 -6.91 13.31
CA ASP A 181 9.43 -6.14 12.35
C ASP A 181 8.60 -5.50 11.23
N PHE A 182 7.29 -5.78 11.20
CA PHE A 182 6.41 -5.49 10.07
C PHE A 182 5.43 -4.37 10.42
N PRO A 183 5.11 -3.46 9.47
CA PRO A 183 4.10 -2.43 9.69
C PRO A 183 2.74 -3.03 10.07
N GLU A 184 2.08 -2.51 11.10
CA GLU A 184 0.76 -3.00 11.51
C GLU A 184 -0.26 -2.97 10.38
N GLU A 185 -0.21 -1.92 9.56
CA GLU A 185 -1.08 -1.73 8.41
C GLU A 185 -0.98 -2.87 7.39
N PHE A 186 0.20 -3.46 7.24
CA PHE A 186 0.40 -4.63 6.37
C PHE A 186 -0.42 -5.81 6.86
N PHE A 187 -0.43 -6.08 8.17
CA PHE A 187 -1.23 -7.15 8.74
C PHE A 187 -2.73 -6.89 8.58
N LYS A 188 -3.17 -5.64 8.79
CA LYS A 188 -4.59 -5.26 8.71
C LYS A 188 -5.15 -5.31 7.29
N MET A 189 -4.38 -4.80 6.32
CA MET A 189 -4.88 -4.55 4.97
C MET A 189 -4.50 -5.62 3.96
N LYS A 190 -3.38 -6.33 4.16
CA LYS A 190 -2.92 -7.37 3.24
C LYS A 190 -3.07 -8.76 3.84
N VAL A 191 -2.62 -8.97 5.08
CA VAL A 191 -2.58 -10.31 5.68
C VAL A 191 -3.95 -10.81 6.08
N LEU A 192 -4.64 -10.03 6.90
CA LEU A 192 -5.92 -10.43 7.48
C LEU A 192 -6.97 -10.83 6.42
N PRO A 193 -7.19 -10.08 5.32
CA PRO A 193 -8.18 -10.47 4.32
C PRO A 193 -7.90 -11.83 3.66
N GLU A 194 -6.63 -12.17 3.41
CA GLU A 194 -6.26 -13.45 2.80
C GLU A 194 -6.40 -14.62 3.78
N LEU A 195 -6.05 -14.43 5.05
CA LEU A 195 -6.29 -15.44 6.09
C LEU A 195 -7.78 -15.71 6.28
N LEU A 196 -8.62 -14.65 6.29
CA LEU A 196 -10.07 -14.78 6.40
C LEU A 196 -10.64 -15.59 5.23
N LYS A 197 -10.25 -15.27 3.99
CA LYS A 197 -10.65 -16.07 2.81
C LYS A 197 -10.24 -17.53 2.96
N SER A 198 -8.99 -17.82 3.37
CA SER A 198 -8.51 -19.19 3.56
C SER A 198 -9.43 -19.98 4.48
N VAL A 199 -9.78 -19.41 5.64
CA VAL A 199 -10.62 -20.07 6.64
C VAL A 199 -12.07 -20.21 6.19
N GLU A 200 -12.61 -19.26 5.43
CA GLU A 200 -13.98 -19.33 4.88
C GLU A 200 -14.17 -20.50 3.91
N PHE A 201 -13.14 -20.86 3.14
CA PHE A 201 -13.18 -22.01 2.21
C PHE A 201 -12.73 -23.33 2.84
N GLY A 202 -12.62 -23.38 4.18
CA GLY A 202 -12.23 -24.59 4.92
C GLY A 202 -10.73 -24.89 4.88
N GLY A 203 -9.88 -23.94 4.46
CA GLY A 203 -8.43 -24.08 4.42
C GLY A 203 -7.74 -23.50 5.66
N GLY A 204 -6.79 -24.24 6.23
CA GLY A 204 -5.82 -23.71 7.21
C GLY A 204 -6.05 -23.99 8.69
N GLY A 205 -7.18 -24.61 9.04
CA GLY A 205 -7.39 -25.20 10.37
C GLY A 205 -7.22 -24.23 11.56
N PRO A 206 -7.02 -24.77 12.78
CA PRO A 206 -6.86 -23.99 14.02
C PRO A 206 -5.73 -22.97 13.98
N LYS A 207 -4.67 -23.24 13.23
CA LYS A 207 -3.46 -22.40 13.22
C LYS A 207 -3.69 -21.05 12.53
N VAL A 208 -4.34 -21.08 11.37
CA VAL A 208 -4.72 -19.84 10.67
C VAL A 208 -5.69 -19.02 11.51
N LEU A 209 -6.63 -19.68 12.20
CA LEU A 209 -7.53 -19.01 13.13
C LEU A 209 -6.77 -18.31 14.28
N GLY A 210 -5.79 -18.98 14.88
CA GLY A 210 -4.93 -18.36 15.90
C GLY A 210 -4.23 -17.10 15.39
N ALA A 211 -3.68 -17.15 14.17
CA ALA A 211 -3.06 -15.99 13.53
C ALA A 211 -4.06 -14.85 13.29
N ILE A 212 -5.28 -15.16 12.83
CA ILE A 212 -6.37 -14.17 12.64
C ILE A 212 -6.70 -13.47 13.96
N ILE A 213 -6.84 -14.23 15.05
CA ILE A 213 -7.21 -13.67 16.36
C ILE A 213 -6.08 -12.81 16.93
N LYS A 214 -4.83 -13.25 16.78
CA LYS A 214 -3.63 -12.49 17.17
C LYS A 214 -3.50 -11.17 16.40
N ILE A 215 -3.85 -11.14 15.11
CA ILE A 215 -3.93 -9.88 14.35
C ILE A 215 -5.14 -9.06 14.80
N GLY A 216 -6.25 -9.73 15.10
CA GLY A 216 -7.49 -9.13 15.58
C GLY A 216 -7.36 -8.35 16.88
N SER A 217 -6.50 -8.78 17.81
CA SER A 217 -6.26 -8.05 19.05
C SER A 217 -5.57 -6.69 18.86
N LYS A 218 -4.98 -6.43 17.69
CA LYS A 218 -4.39 -5.14 17.29
C LYS A 218 -5.38 -4.23 16.54
N LEU A 219 -6.60 -4.69 16.31
CA LEU A 219 -7.65 -3.90 15.65
C LEU A 219 -8.42 -3.06 16.65
N SER A 220 -8.99 -1.96 16.17
CA SER A 220 -10.02 -1.24 16.94
C SER A 220 -11.28 -2.10 17.06
N SER A 221 -12.10 -1.85 18.09
CA SER A 221 -13.36 -2.58 18.28
C SER A 221 -14.31 -2.45 17.09
N GLU A 222 -14.30 -1.32 16.37
CA GLU A 222 -15.12 -1.14 15.16
C GLU A 222 -14.64 -2.00 13.99
N GLU A 223 -13.33 -2.07 13.75
CA GLU A 223 -12.72 -2.93 12.73
C GLU A 223 -12.91 -4.41 13.05
N PHE A 224 -12.78 -4.78 14.33
CA PHE A 224 -13.04 -6.14 14.81
C PHE A 224 -14.50 -6.54 14.55
N ASN A 225 -15.44 -5.66 14.90
CA ASN A 225 -16.87 -5.90 14.72
C ASN A 225 -17.26 -6.02 13.24
N SER A 226 -16.72 -5.16 12.38
CA SER A 226 -17.04 -5.17 10.96
C SER A 226 -16.39 -6.34 10.21
N ARG A 227 -15.14 -6.70 10.53
CA ARG A 227 -14.37 -7.69 9.74
C ARG A 227 -14.35 -9.09 10.35
N LEU A 228 -14.20 -9.21 11.67
CA LEU A 228 -13.97 -10.50 12.33
C LEU A 228 -15.24 -11.14 12.89
N THR A 229 -16.15 -10.35 13.46
CA THR A 229 -17.38 -10.88 14.09
C THR A 229 -18.22 -11.75 13.15
N PRO A 230 -18.48 -11.37 11.88
CA PRO A 230 -19.24 -12.21 10.96
C PRO A 230 -18.58 -13.55 10.66
N VAL A 231 -17.24 -13.59 10.65
CA VAL A 231 -16.45 -14.78 10.39
C VAL A 231 -16.43 -15.68 11.63
N ILE A 232 -16.19 -15.12 12.82
CA ILE A 232 -16.22 -15.85 14.10
C ILE A 232 -17.57 -16.53 14.30
N VAL A 233 -18.69 -15.80 14.11
CA VAL A 233 -20.04 -16.37 14.24
C VAL A 233 -20.25 -17.54 13.26
N ARG A 234 -19.76 -17.41 12.03
CA ARG A 234 -19.85 -18.48 11.03
C ARG A 234 -19.01 -19.69 11.41
N LEU A 235 -17.83 -19.47 11.98
CA LEU A 235 -16.93 -20.55 12.41
C LEU A 235 -17.47 -21.31 13.63
N PHE A 236 -18.14 -20.64 14.56
CA PHE A 236 -18.84 -21.32 15.66
C PHE A 236 -19.98 -22.22 15.17
N ALA A 237 -20.57 -21.93 14.02
CA ALA A 237 -21.59 -22.78 13.39
C ALA A 237 -20.99 -23.95 12.59
N ASN A 238 -19.66 -24.00 12.39
CA ASN A 238 -18.99 -25.07 11.66
C ASN A 238 -18.93 -26.35 12.51
N PRO A 239 -19.28 -27.53 11.96
CA PRO A 239 -19.21 -28.80 12.69
C PRO A 239 -17.78 -29.28 13.00
N ASP A 240 -16.73 -28.65 12.49
CA ASP A 240 -15.34 -29.01 12.81
C ASP A 240 -15.06 -28.86 14.31
N ARG A 241 -14.57 -29.95 14.91
CA ARG A 241 -14.29 -30.01 16.35
C ARG A 241 -13.00 -29.30 16.75
N ALA A 242 -11.95 -29.40 15.94
CA ALA A 242 -10.65 -28.80 16.23
C ALA A 242 -10.73 -27.27 16.12
N LEU A 243 -11.45 -26.76 15.13
CA LEU A 243 -11.74 -25.32 15.01
C LEU A 243 -12.53 -24.81 16.22
N ARG A 244 -13.55 -25.55 16.67
CA ARG A 244 -14.33 -25.18 17.86
C ARG A 244 -13.47 -25.10 19.14
N VAL A 245 -12.59 -26.07 19.37
CA VAL A 245 -11.65 -26.03 20.52
C VAL A 245 -10.77 -24.78 20.44
N CYS A 246 -10.20 -24.50 19.27
CA CYS A 246 -9.35 -23.33 19.07
C CYS A 246 -10.09 -21.99 19.27
N LEU A 247 -11.35 -21.89 18.81
CA LEU A 247 -12.20 -20.72 19.07
C LEU A 247 -12.44 -20.51 20.57
N LEU A 248 -12.66 -21.59 21.32
CA LEU A 248 -12.89 -21.53 22.77
C LEU A 248 -11.62 -21.14 23.53
N ASP A 249 -10.47 -21.71 23.15
CA ASP A 249 -9.19 -21.40 23.79
C ASP A 249 -8.79 -19.92 23.61
N ASN A 250 -9.21 -19.31 22.49
CA ASN A 250 -8.96 -17.90 22.20
C ASN A 250 -10.15 -16.96 22.54
N LEU A 251 -11.25 -17.50 23.08
CA LEU A 251 -12.44 -16.71 23.42
C LEU A 251 -12.14 -15.52 24.37
N PRO A 252 -11.28 -15.67 25.41
CA PRO A 252 -10.93 -14.56 26.28
C PRO A 252 -10.29 -13.36 25.56
N LEU A 253 -9.63 -13.57 24.41
CA LEU A 253 -8.98 -12.51 23.65
C LEU A 253 -9.94 -11.72 22.76
N MET A 254 -11.16 -12.23 22.55
CA MET A 254 -12.15 -11.63 21.67
C MET A 254 -13.45 -11.23 22.36
N ILE A 255 -13.72 -11.75 23.56
CA ILE A 255 -15.02 -11.59 24.23
C ILE A 255 -15.40 -10.11 24.41
N ASP A 256 -14.44 -9.26 24.78
CA ASP A 256 -14.66 -7.82 25.01
C ASP A 256 -15.00 -7.05 23.72
N ASN A 257 -14.58 -7.57 22.57
CA ASN A 257 -14.86 -6.97 21.26
C ASN A 257 -16.16 -7.47 20.63
N LEU A 258 -16.73 -8.55 21.16
CA LEU A 258 -17.94 -9.17 20.62
C LEU A 258 -19.21 -8.56 21.26
N PRO A 259 -20.23 -8.17 20.48
CA PRO A 259 -21.45 -7.63 21.03
C PRO A 259 -22.20 -8.70 21.83
N GLN A 260 -22.58 -8.40 23.07
CA GLN A 260 -23.23 -9.36 23.98
C GLN A 260 -24.46 -10.04 23.37
N LYS A 261 -25.23 -9.31 22.54
CA LYS A 261 -26.37 -9.87 21.80
C LYS A 261 -25.96 -10.99 20.84
N ILE A 262 -24.86 -10.81 20.11
CA ILE A 262 -24.33 -11.83 19.19
C ILE A 262 -23.82 -13.03 19.97
N VAL A 263 -23.15 -12.80 21.10
CA VAL A 263 -22.68 -13.88 21.97
C VAL A 263 -23.86 -14.75 22.42
N ASN A 264 -24.91 -14.15 22.96
CA ASN A 264 -26.09 -14.86 23.46
C ASN A 264 -26.90 -15.54 22.34
N ASP A 265 -27.11 -14.86 21.21
CA ASP A 265 -28.00 -15.36 20.15
C ASP A 265 -27.32 -16.36 19.21
N LYS A 266 -26.00 -16.26 19.02
CA LYS A 266 -25.28 -16.98 17.95
C LYS A 266 -24.15 -17.88 18.45
N ILE A 267 -23.43 -17.49 19.51
CA ILE A 267 -22.25 -18.24 19.99
C ILE A 267 -22.67 -19.23 21.07
N PHE A 268 -23.37 -18.76 22.11
CA PHE A 268 -23.81 -19.58 23.24
C PHE A 268 -24.61 -20.83 22.84
N PRO A 269 -25.57 -20.78 21.88
CA PRO A 269 -26.30 -21.97 21.46
C PRO A 269 -25.39 -23.05 20.83
N GLN A 270 -24.35 -22.64 20.10
CA GLN A 270 -23.40 -23.58 19.49
C GLN A 270 -22.50 -24.22 20.54
N MET A 271 -22.15 -23.49 21.60
CA MET A 271 -21.40 -24.03 22.73
C MET A 271 -22.19 -25.07 23.52
N VAL A 272 -23.46 -24.78 23.83
CA VAL A 272 -24.36 -25.72 24.52
C VAL A 272 -24.53 -26.99 23.70
N ARG A 273 -24.74 -26.85 22.39
CA ARG A 273 -24.81 -27.99 21.46
C ARG A 273 -23.51 -28.82 21.53
N CYS A 274 -22.36 -28.17 21.52
CA CYS A 274 -21.06 -28.83 21.63
C CYS A 274 -20.92 -29.63 22.94
N ALA A 275 -21.40 -29.08 24.06
CA ALA A 275 -21.38 -29.76 25.36
C ALA A 275 -22.29 -31.00 25.40
N ILE A 276 -23.47 -30.92 24.78
CA ILE A 276 -24.42 -32.05 24.69
C ILE A 276 -23.88 -33.16 23.78
N GLU A 277 -23.26 -32.80 22.66
CA GLU A 277 -22.66 -33.75 21.71
C GLU A 277 -21.38 -34.42 22.25
N SER A 278 -20.67 -33.78 23.18
CA SER A 278 -19.34 -34.20 23.65
C SER A 278 -19.34 -34.95 24.98
N SER A 279 -20.41 -35.67 25.32
CA SER A 279 -20.58 -36.42 26.58
C SER A 279 -19.51 -37.49 26.90
N PHE A 280 -18.41 -37.56 26.14
CA PHE A 280 -17.27 -38.46 26.34
C PHE A 280 -15.87 -37.84 26.10
N SER A 281 -15.63 -36.54 26.30
CA SER A 281 -14.27 -35.98 26.07
C SER A 281 -13.90 -34.72 26.87
N PRO A 282 -12.62 -34.50 27.24
CA PRO A 282 -12.11 -33.39 28.07
C PRO A 282 -12.38 -31.94 27.58
N VAL A 283 -13.01 -31.76 26.42
CA VAL A 283 -13.40 -30.45 25.88
C VAL A 283 -14.45 -29.74 26.75
N THR A 284 -15.21 -30.48 27.55
CA THR A 284 -16.25 -29.93 28.44
C THR A 284 -15.71 -29.00 29.54
N ASN A 285 -14.45 -29.15 29.97
CA ASN A 285 -13.87 -28.30 31.01
C ASN A 285 -13.61 -26.86 30.55
N ASN A 286 -13.29 -26.62 29.28
CA ASN A 286 -13.07 -25.26 28.76
C ASN A 286 -14.39 -24.52 28.45
N CYS A 287 -15.48 -25.24 28.15
CA CYS A 287 -16.77 -24.63 27.80
C CYS A 287 -17.49 -23.94 28.98
N PHE A 288 -17.23 -24.36 30.21
CA PHE A 288 -17.97 -23.93 31.41
C PHE A 288 -17.06 -23.34 32.50
N HIS A 289 -15.90 -22.80 32.13
CA HIS A 289 -15.10 -22.06 33.12
C HIS A 289 -15.86 -20.78 33.51
N PRO A 290 -16.22 -20.60 34.81
CA PRO A 290 -17.07 -19.51 35.26
C PRO A 290 -16.48 -18.12 34.98
N ASP A 291 -15.15 -18.01 34.89
CA ASP A 291 -14.45 -16.73 34.65
C ASP A 291 -14.60 -16.17 33.23
N ILE A 292 -15.09 -16.96 32.26
CA ILE A 292 -15.26 -16.50 30.86
C ILE A 292 -16.54 -15.65 30.69
N TRP A 293 -17.49 -15.74 31.62
CA TRP A 293 -18.86 -15.21 31.46
C TRP A 293 -19.25 -14.13 32.48
N VAL A 294 -18.30 -13.66 33.30
CA VAL A 294 -18.54 -12.71 34.41
C VAL A 294 -18.10 -11.27 34.09
N HIS A 295 -17.86 -10.95 32.81
CA HIS A 295 -17.58 -9.59 32.35
C HIS A 295 -18.63 -9.07 31.36
#